data_AF-A0A1Y2CGT6-F1
#
_entry.id   AF-A0A1Y2CGT6-F1
#
_cell.length_a   1.000
_cell.length_b   1.000
_cell.length_c   1.000
_cell.angle_alpha   90.00
_cell.angle_beta   90.00
_cell.angle_gamma   90.00
#
_symmetry.space_group_name_H-M   'P 1'
#
loop_
_entity.id
_entity.type
_entity.pdbx_description
1 polymer ?
#
loop_
_entity_poly.entity_id
_entity_poly.type
_entity_poly.pdbx_seq_one_letter_code
_entity_poly.pdbx_strand_id
1 'polypeptide(L)'
;MYPVDINTKEFYKELNNGCDIKKLESIAEKGIFLYEPLIKYDKIKDTESCIKISFNAFQIVFVNNIQQYNIFIELANNFYQKYLLRTFIPNEYIIKTLINDTSNIDKVEQILKQFDPVVLFFYFFEYNIISYNEFKVFEPSELDDKSLILIYCLNYFYLNKNFYEIKKLLNFIDKNILIGCIIFLFGRDTNILNYIIDNLINEKLILNRYDFYNIPLMSSLEIIKNKNIDIKDAELLNENSFKRVYNERKYFQFENKNLFDINFLEEEEIKLKNDNKKIKDCQNRVNNFINKHYSNVLNDYYYYDRNYVYNEDIFKEDLNELLEYFKNNIELYPFGKELFSYYDLHIIMFSQLFIFRKKYLSGIDSSFLEDSDHIIQLANKYRNNYVISLLLKVCYIISLIYNNRSIHVIRLFIRYTNLSIILKKKHIVLKYSCDTDFEYHIGNILTKIDPIRNYLKLLDTHGYSIIRIF
;
A
#
# COMPACT_ATOMS: atom_id res chain seq x y z
N MET A 1 -31.07 -30.22 5.36
CA MET A 1 -29.77 -29.87 5.98
C MET A 1 -28.71 -30.14 4.93
N TYR A 2 -27.92 -29.14 4.55
CA TYR A 2 -26.99 -29.27 3.43
C TYR A 2 -25.83 -30.21 3.80
N PRO A 3 -25.17 -30.89 2.84
CA PRO A 3 -24.03 -31.76 3.12
C PRO A 3 -22.93 -31.06 3.96
N VAL A 4 -22.67 -29.78 3.67
CA VAL A 4 -21.71 -28.96 4.43
C VAL A 4 -22.09 -28.81 5.90
N ASP A 5 -23.37 -28.66 6.22
CA ASP A 5 -23.82 -28.51 7.62
C ASP A 5 -23.60 -29.81 8.41
N ILE A 6 -23.84 -30.96 7.77
CA ILE A 6 -23.67 -32.28 8.39
C ILE A 6 -22.19 -32.49 8.67
N ASN A 7 -21.34 -32.29 7.66
CA ASN A 7 -19.89 -32.39 7.79
C ASN A 7 -19.36 -31.42 8.85
N THR A 8 -19.90 -30.20 8.91
CA THR A 8 -19.51 -29.19 9.92
C THR A 8 -19.84 -29.67 11.33
N LYS A 9 -21.04 -30.21 11.57
CA LYS A 9 -21.39 -30.77 12.89
C LYS A 9 -20.50 -31.96 13.27
N GLU A 10 -20.20 -32.84 12.32
CA GLU A 10 -19.28 -33.96 12.54
C GLU A 10 -17.86 -33.48 12.85
N PHE A 11 -17.39 -32.47 12.11
CA PHE A 11 -16.08 -31.85 12.32
C PHE A 11 -15.95 -31.29 13.74
N TYR A 12 -16.90 -30.48 14.20
CA TYR A 12 -16.86 -29.91 15.56
C TYR A 12 -17.03 -30.97 16.65
N LYS A 13 -17.81 -32.03 16.40
CA LYS A 13 -17.90 -33.17 17.32
C LYS A 13 -16.56 -33.88 17.45
N GLU A 14 -15.83 -34.07 16.36
CA GLU A 14 -14.50 -34.67 16.38
C GLU A 14 -13.48 -33.73 17.05
N LEU A 15 -13.49 -32.45 16.69
CA LEU A 15 -12.58 -31.42 17.21
C LEU A 15 -12.66 -31.30 18.74
N ASN A 16 -13.86 -31.34 19.30
CA ASN A 16 -14.10 -31.14 20.74
C ASN A 16 -13.90 -32.42 21.58
N ASN A 17 -14.05 -33.62 21.01
CA ASN A 17 -13.93 -34.87 21.76
C ASN A 17 -12.50 -35.45 21.67
N GLY A 18 -12.16 -36.05 20.53
CA GLY A 18 -10.90 -36.79 20.32
C GLY A 18 -9.82 -35.96 19.63
N CYS A 19 -10.22 -35.09 18.70
CA CYS A 19 -9.35 -34.35 17.81
C CYS A 19 -8.38 -35.26 17.04
N ASP A 20 -8.88 -36.36 16.48
CA ASP A 20 -8.11 -37.15 15.53
C ASP A 20 -7.86 -36.33 14.27
N ILE A 21 -6.62 -35.88 14.09
CA ILE A 21 -6.20 -34.98 13.02
C ILE A 21 -6.52 -35.56 11.63
N LYS A 22 -6.26 -36.86 11.41
CA LYS A 22 -6.51 -37.49 10.10
C LYS A 22 -8.00 -37.54 9.78
N LYS A 23 -8.80 -37.79 10.81
CA LYS A 23 -10.26 -37.79 10.68
C LYS A 23 -10.79 -36.38 10.41
N LEU A 24 -10.26 -35.36 11.09
CA LEU A 24 -10.61 -33.96 10.84
C LEU A 24 -10.29 -33.54 9.40
N GLU A 25 -9.11 -33.89 8.88
CA GLU A 25 -8.75 -33.64 7.48
C GLU A 25 -9.73 -34.33 6.52
N SER A 26 -10.02 -35.62 6.74
CA SER A 26 -10.96 -36.38 5.90
C SER A 26 -12.38 -35.81 5.90
N ILE A 27 -12.84 -35.24 7.02
CA ILE A 27 -14.13 -34.54 7.09
C ILE A 27 -14.04 -33.21 6.34
N ALA A 28 -12.96 -32.45 6.54
CA ALA A 28 -12.76 -31.14 5.92
C ALA A 28 -12.69 -31.20 4.37
N GLU A 29 -12.08 -32.24 3.82
CA GLU A 29 -12.01 -32.50 2.36
C GLU A 29 -13.40 -32.65 1.72
N LYS A 30 -14.42 -33.07 2.48
CA LYS A 30 -15.81 -33.18 2.03
C LYS A 30 -16.55 -31.84 2.02
N GLY A 31 -15.87 -30.76 2.43
CA GLY A 31 -16.43 -29.41 2.55
C GLY A 31 -17.06 -29.18 3.92
N ILE A 32 -16.56 -28.17 4.62
CA ILE A 32 -17.01 -27.72 5.95
C ILE A 32 -17.08 -26.21 6.02
N PHE A 33 -17.76 -25.70 7.04
CA PHE A 33 -17.71 -24.30 7.46
C PHE A 33 -17.07 -24.20 8.85
N LEU A 34 -16.08 -23.33 9.00
CA LEU A 34 -15.47 -23.03 10.29
C LEU A 34 -16.12 -21.77 10.88
N TYR A 35 -16.83 -21.90 12.00
CA TYR A 35 -17.44 -20.79 12.74
C TYR A 35 -16.40 -19.85 13.36
N GLU A 36 -15.20 -20.37 13.65
CA GLU A 36 -14.08 -19.61 14.20
C GLU A 36 -12.73 -20.18 13.72
N PRO A 37 -11.65 -19.39 13.80
CA PRO A 37 -10.34 -19.85 13.38
C PRO A 37 -9.80 -21.02 14.21
N LEU A 38 -9.18 -22.00 13.53
CA LEU A 38 -8.59 -23.18 14.17
C LEU A 38 -7.43 -22.85 15.13
N ILE A 39 -6.82 -21.67 15.02
CA ILE A 39 -5.80 -21.21 15.98
C ILE A 39 -6.32 -21.16 17.42
N LYS A 40 -7.63 -21.08 17.64
CA LYS A 40 -8.22 -21.08 18.98
C LYS A 40 -8.22 -22.46 19.67
N TYR A 41 -7.83 -23.52 18.95
CA TYR A 41 -7.93 -24.90 19.44
C TYR A 41 -6.55 -25.50 19.70
N ASP A 42 -6.18 -25.65 20.97
CA ASP A 42 -4.85 -26.09 21.40
C ASP A 42 -4.37 -27.40 20.77
N LYS A 43 -5.28 -28.35 20.53
CA LYS A 43 -4.95 -29.67 19.98
C LYS A 43 -4.52 -29.65 18.50
N ILE A 44 -4.87 -28.60 17.75
CA ILE A 44 -4.63 -28.52 16.30
C ILE A 44 -3.86 -27.27 15.87
N LYS A 45 -3.89 -26.19 16.66
CA LYS A 45 -3.39 -24.86 16.27
C LYS A 45 -1.94 -24.82 15.76
N ASP A 46 -1.09 -25.76 16.19
CA ASP A 46 0.34 -25.82 15.82
C ASP A 46 0.64 -26.88 14.75
N THR A 47 -0.37 -27.57 14.24
CA THR A 47 -0.22 -28.65 13.24
C THR A 47 -0.25 -28.12 11.82
N GLU A 48 0.34 -28.87 10.89
CA GLU A 48 0.20 -28.64 9.44
C GLU A 48 -1.25 -28.68 8.97
N SER A 49 -2.04 -29.57 9.58
CA SER A 49 -3.45 -29.78 9.26
C SER A 49 -4.31 -28.56 9.53
N CYS A 50 -3.94 -27.73 10.51
CA CYS A 50 -4.59 -26.43 10.75
C CYS A 50 -4.59 -25.56 9.47
N ILE A 51 -3.45 -25.50 8.77
CA ILE A 51 -3.32 -24.73 7.53
C ILE A 51 -4.15 -25.35 6.41
N LYS A 52 -4.03 -26.67 6.19
CA LYS A 52 -4.77 -27.39 5.14
C LYS A 52 -6.28 -27.22 5.31
N ILE A 53 -6.78 -27.43 6.52
CA ILE A 53 -8.19 -27.33 6.84
C ILE A 53 -8.68 -25.88 6.69
N SER A 54 -7.93 -24.88 7.17
CA SER A 54 -8.29 -23.46 6.98
C SER A 54 -8.39 -23.07 5.50
N PHE A 55 -7.46 -23.53 4.65
CA PHE A 55 -7.55 -23.31 3.20
C PHE A 55 -8.78 -23.99 2.58
N ASN A 56 -9.04 -25.26 2.93
CA ASN A 56 -10.19 -26.01 2.42
C ASN A 56 -11.53 -25.39 2.84
N ALA A 57 -11.60 -24.85 4.05
CA ALA A 57 -12.77 -24.17 4.59
C ALA A 57 -12.88 -22.70 4.15
N PHE A 58 -11.93 -22.19 3.35
CA PHE A 58 -11.80 -20.79 2.97
C PHE A 58 -11.89 -19.83 4.18
N GLN A 59 -11.20 -20.20 5.24
CA GLN A 59 -11.16 -19.48 6.50
C GLN A 59 -9.75 -18.94 6.75
N ILE A 60 -9.63 -18.12 7.78
CA ILE A 60 -8.39 -17.50 8.21
C ILE A 60 -7.31 -18.54 8.55
N VAL A 61 -6.11 -18.24 8.07
CA VAL A 61 -4.88 -19.00 8.16
C VAL A 61 -3.93 -18.21 9.03
N PHE A 62 -3.45 -18.87 10.09
CA PHE A 62 -2.42 -18.36 10.97
C PHE A 62 -1.24 -19.32 10.93
N VAL A 63 -0.07 -18.84 10.53
CA VAL A 63 1.17 -19.63 10.46
C VAL A 63 2.07 -19.21 11.61
N ASN A 64 2.45 -20.14 12.48
CA ASN A 64 3.26 -19.86 13.67
C ASN A 64 4.54 -20.70 13.77
N ASN A 65 4.73 -21.66 12.86
CA ASN A 65 5.90 -22.52 12.83
C ASN A 65 6.28 -22.93 11.40
N ILE A 66 7.43 -23.60 11.28
CA ILE A 66 8.05 -23.87 9.98
C ILE A 66 7.31 -24.97 9.21
N GLN A 67 6.74 -25.95 9.93
CA GLN A 67 5.94 -27.01 9.33
C GLN A 67 4.69 -26.41 8.66
N GLN A 68 4.00 -25.53 9.37
CA GLN A 68 2.87 -24.77 8.84
C GLN A 68 3.25 -23.86 7.66
N TYR A 69 4.42 -23.21 7.73
CA TYR A 69 4.93 -22.38 6.64
C TYR A 69 5.13 -23.17 5.36
N ASN A 70 5.74 -24.35 5.45
CA ASN A 70 5.98 -25.20 4.29
C ASN A 70 4.68 -25.60 3.58
N ILE A 71 3.64 -25.92 4.36
CA ILE A 71 2.31 -26.18 3.79
C ILE A 71 1.67 -24.89 3.23
N PHE A 72 1.78 -23.78 3.95
CA PHE A 72 1.23 -22.49 3.52
C PHE A 72 1.82 -22.05 2.18
N ILE A 73 3.14 -22.08 2.01
CA ILE A 73 3.80 -21.63 0.78
C ILE A 73 3.42 -22.52 -0.41
N GLU A 74 3.17 -23.81 -0.20
CA GLU A 74 2.70 -24.71 -1.26
C GLU A 74 1.25 -24.39 -1.67
N LEU A 75 0.35 -24.21 -0.70
CA LEU A 75 -1.07 -23.99 -0.97
C LEU A 75 -1.38 -22.58 -1.49
N ALA A 76 -0.71 -21.55 -0.95
CA ALA A 76 -1.02 -20.15 -1.25
C ALA A 76 -0.78 -19.77 -2.73
N ASN A 77 0.15 -20.44 -3.43
CA ASN A 77 0.40 -20.19 -4.85
C ASN A 77 -0.73 -20.69 -5.76
N ASN A 78 -1.43 -21.75 -5.35
CA ASN A 78 -2.51 -22.34 -6.14
C ASN A 78 -3.86 -21.64 -5.86
N PHE A 79 -3.90 -20.70 -4.93
CA PHE A 79 -5.11 -20.05 -4.49
C PHE A 79 -5.40 -18.78 -5.31
N TYR A 80 -6.66 -18.56 -5.67
CA TYR A 80 -7.07 -17.41 -6.48
C TYR A 80 -6.84 -16.10 -5.70
N GLN A 81 -6.21 -15.11 -6.35
CA GLN A 81 -5.65 -13.89 -5.72
C GLN A 81 -6.59 -13.16 -4.74
N LYS A 82 -7.90 -13.12 -5.03
CA LYS A 82 -8.88 -12.39 -4.21
C LYS A 82 -9.15 -13.02 -2.84
N TYR A 83 -8.79 -14.30 -2.63
CA TYR A 83 -9.11 -15.01 -1.40
C TYR A 83 -8.00 -14.92 -0.35
N LEU A 84 -6.73 -14.96 -0.77
CA LEU A 84 -5.60 -14.92 0.17
C LEU A 84 -5.60 -13.65 1.03
N LEU A 85 -6.01 -12.53 0.44
CA LEU A 85 -6.25 -11.25 1.13
C LEU A 85 -7.17 -11.32 2.34
N ARG A 86 -8.17 -12.22 2.29
CA ARG A 86 -9.20 -12.34 3.34
C ARG A 86 -8.87 -13.40 4.37
N THR A 87 -7.98 -14.31 4.02
CA THR A 87 -7.69 -15.49 4.82
C THR A 87 -6.33 -15.44 5.48
N PHE A 88 -5.47 -14.46 5.26
CA PHE A 88 -4.14 -14.45 5.86
C PHE A 88 -4.01 -13.47 7.01
N ILE A 89 -3.47 -13.93 8.14
CA ILE A 89 -3.06 -13.06 9.24
C ILE A 89 -1.56 -12.76 9.12
N PRO A 90 -1.16 -11.50 8.89
CA PRO A 90 0.24 -11.07 8.85
C PRO A 90 0.80 -10.97 10.27
N ASN A 91 0.98 -12.11 10.95
CA ASN A 91 1.68 -12.14 12.23
C ASN A 91 3.21 -11.99 12.02
N GLU A 92 3.94 -11.70 13.09
CA GLU A 92 5.39 -11.46 13.02
C GLU A 92 6.16 -12.66 12.44
N TYR A 93 5.81 -13.88 12.86
CA TYR A 93 6.47 -15.10 12.43
C TYR A 93 6.41 -15.27 10.91
N ILE A 94 5.21 -15.19 10.33
CA ILE A 94 5.02 -15.43 8.90
C ILE A 94 5.64 -14.33 8.05
N ILE A 95 5.53 -13.07 8.47
CA ILE A 95 6.13 -11.96 7.74
C ILE A 95 7.66 -12.09 7.74
N LYS A 96 8.29 -12.35 8.88
CA LYS A 96 9.75 -12.54 8.96
C LYS A 96 10.20 -13.76 8.17
N THR A 97 9.43 -14.86 8.21
CA THR A 97 9.74 -16.08 7.44
C THR A 97 9.68 -15.82 5.94
N LEU A 98 8.63 -15.17 5.43
CA LEU A 98 8.49 -14.82 4.01
C LEU A 98 9.66 -13.95 3.53
N ILE A 99 10.03 -12.92 4.29
CA ILE A 99 11.09 -11.97 3.90
C ILE A 99 12.47 -12.61 3.86
N ASN A 100 12.70 -13.65 4.65
CA ASN A 100 13.96 -14.36 4.71
C ASN A 100 13.99 -15.60 3.80
N ASP A 101 12.89 -15.95 3.13
CA ASP A 101 12.85 -17.10 2.22
C ASP A 101 13.49 -16.74 0.86
N THR A 102 14.73 -17.19 0.71
CA THR A 102 15.52 -17.09 -0.52
C THR A 102 15.37 -18.31 -1.44
N SER A 103 14.72 -19.38 -0.98
CA SER A 103 14.52 -20.62 -1.74
C SER A 103 13.27 -20.56 -2.61
N ASN A 104 12.25 -19.81 -2.19
CA ASN A 104 10.96 -19.69 -2.85
C ASN A 104 10.67 -18.26 -3.35
N ILE A 105 11.69 -17.54 -3.83
CA ILE A 105 11.60 -16.09 -4.15
C ILE A 105 10.36 -15.73 -5.00
N ASP A 106 10.09 -16.46 -6.07
CA ASP A 106 8.98 -16.13 -6.98
C ASP A 106 7.60 -16.41 -6.35
N LYS A 107 7.50 -17.48 -5.56
CA LYS A 107 6.29 -17.85 -4.82
C LYS A 107 5.97 -16.83 -3.73
N VAL A 108 6.98 -16.47 -2.93
CA VAL A 108 6.86 -15.43 -1.91
C VAL A 108 6.43 -14.11 -2.54
N GLU A 109 7.02 -13.74 -3.67
CA GLU A 109 6.63 -12.51 -4.37
C GLU A 109 5.17 -12.54 -4.81
N GLN A 110 4.70 -13.67 -5.34
CA GLN A 110 3.29 -13.84 -5.72
C GLN A 110 2.36 -13.70 -4.52
N ILE A 111 2.74 -14.23 -3.37
CA ILE A 111 1.99 -14.09 -2.11
C ILE A 111 1.99 -12.62 -1.66
N LEU A 112 3.15 -11.98 -1.57
CA LEU A 112 3.28 -10.58 -1.16
C LEU A 112 2.59 -9.61 -2.12
N LYS A 113 2.45 -9.94 -3.40
CA LYS A 113 1.66 -9.14 -4.38
C LYS A 113 0.16 -9.25 -4.18
N GLN A 114 -0.31 -10.32 -3.55
CA GLN A 114 -1.73 -10.48 -3.27
C GLN A 114 -2.15 -9.60 -2.11
N PHE A 115 -1.26 -9.27 -1.17
CA PHE A 115 -1.59 -8.38 -0.05
C PHE A 115 -1.87 -6.96 -0.51
N ASP A 116 -2.77 -6.33 0.23
CA ASP A 116 -2.91 -4.89 0.17
C ASP A 116 -1.53 -4.30 0.52
N PRO A 117 -0.91 -3.54 -0.40
CA PRO A 117 0.43 -3.04 -0.17
C PRO A 117 0.51 -2.28 1.15
N VAL A 118 -0.51 -1.47 1.44
CA VAL A 118 -0.53 -0.53 2.57
C VAL A 118 -0.57 -1.28 3.88
N VAL A 119 -1.43 -2.30 3.95
CA VAL A 119 -1.48 -3.22 5.09
C VAL A 119 -0.14 -3.94 5.27
N LEU A 120 0.47 -4.43 4.19
CA LEU A 120 1.76 -5.11 4.25
C LEU A 120 2.88 -4.19 4.77
N PHE A 121 2.92 -2.96 4.27
CA PHE A 121 3.92 -1.95 4.66
C PHE A 121 3.79 -1.57 6.14
N PHE A 122 2.56 -1.43 6.64
CA PHE A 122 2.28 -1.26 8.06
C PHE A 122 2.89 -2.40 8.90
N TYR A 123 2.67 -3.66 8.53
CA TYR A 123 3.22 -4.79 9.29
C TYR A 123 4.74 -4.94 9.18
N PHE A 124 5.35 -4.47 8.09
CA PHE A 124 6.80 -4.43 7.99
C PHE A 124 7.39 -3.42 8.98
N PHE A 125 6.75 -2.27 9.14
CA PHE A 125 7.12 -1.31 10.17
C PHE A 125 6.85 -1.85 11.58
N GLU A 126 5.66 -2.39 11.83
CA GLU A 126 5.25 -2.94 13.14
C GLU A 126 6.21 -4.02 13.66
N TYR A 127 6.75 -4.84 12.77
CA TYR A 127 7.67 -5.92 13.13
C TYR A 127 9.16 -5.55 12.97
N ASN A 128 9.47 -4.25 12.90
CA ASN A 128 10.83 -3.70 12.81
C ASN A 128 11.65 -4.27 11.64
N ILE A 129 10.99 -4.58 10.52
CA ILE A 129 11.66 -4.94 9.27
C ILE A 129 12.13 -3.67 8.56
N ILE A 130 11.34 -2.61 8.64
CA ILE A 130 11.72 -1.28 8.15
C ILE A 130 11.73 -0.29 9.32
N SER A 131 12.60 0.70 9.23
CA SER A 131 12.69 1.78 10.22
C SER A 131 11.53 2.77 10.08
N TYR A 132 11.31 3.57 11.12
CA TYR A 132 10.35 4.66 11.07
C TYR A 132 10.64 5.67 9.95
N ASN A 133 11.92 5.99 9.72
CA ASN A 133 12.30 6.94 8.69
C ASN A 133 12.03 6.38 7.29
N GLU A 134 12.27 5.08 7.07
CA GLU A 134 11.91 4.39 5.83
C GLU A 134 10.39 4.40 5.63
N PHE A 135 9.64 4.11 6.69
CA PHE A 135 8.18 4.17 6.67
C PHE A 135 7.69 5.55 6.24
N LYS A 136 8.16 6.63 6.89
CA LYS A 136 7.76 8.02 6.59
C LYS A 136 8.11 8.47 5.17
N VAL A 137 9.23 8.01 4.60
CA VAL A 137 9.60 8.37 3.22
C VAL A 137 8.71 7.67 2.21
N PHE A 138 8.36 6.41 2.46
CA PHE A 138 7.65 5.54 1.50
C PHE A 138 6.16 5.35 1.81
N GLU A 139 5.64 5.96 2.87
CA GLU A 139 4.22 5.86 3.23
C GLU A 139 3.32 6.35 2.09
N PRO A 140 2.18 5.68 1.86
CA PRO A 140 1.20 6.15 0.89
C PRO A 140 0.65 7.52 1.32
N SER A 141 0.37 8.39 0.35
CA SER A 141 -0.19 9.72 0.61
C SER A 141 -1.61 9.68 1.17
N GLU A 142 -2.34 8.60 0.90
CA GLU A 142 -3.70 8.38 1.38
C GLU A 142 -3.84 6.93 1.84
N LEU A 143 -4.50 6.74 2.99
CA LEU A 143 -4.93 5.44 3.48
C LEU A 143 -6.42 5.28 3.17
N ASP A 144 -6.79 4.25 2.42
CA ASP A 144 -8.19 3.97 2.14
C ASP A 144 -8.89 3.27 3.32
N ASP A 145 -10.21 3.45 3.41
CA ASP A 145 -11.04 2.87 4.48
C ASP A 145 -10.86 1.35 4.63
N LYS A 146 -10.71 0.63 3.51
CA LYS A 146 -10.60 -0.84 3.53
C LYS A 146 -9.27 -1.27 4.14
N SER A 147 -8.17 -0.61 3.79
CA SER A 147 -6.84 -0.85 4.40
C SER A 147 -6.85 -0.60 5.89
N LEU A 148 -7.47 0.51 6.33
CA LEU A 148 -7.60 0.84 7.74
C LEU A 148 -8.45 -0.20 8.50
N ILE A 149 -9.59 -0.61 7.94
CA ILE A 149 -10.45 -1.66 8.50
C ILE A 149 -9.70 -3.00 8.61
N LEU A 150 -8.92 -3.37 7.59
CA LEU A 150 -8.09 -4.59 7.63
C LEU A 150 -7.10 -4.53 8.80
N ILE A 151 -6.35 -3.43 8.94
CA ILE A 151 -5.38 -3.26 10.04
C ILE A 151 -6.08 -3.39 11.39
N TYR A 152 -7.19 -2.68 11.60
CA TYR A 152 -7.90 -2.69 12.88
C TYR A 152 -8.49 -4.07 13.21
N CYS A 153 -9.20 -4.69 12.28
CA CYS A 153 -9.79 -6.01 12.50
C CYS A 153 -8.73 -7.09 12.74
N LEU A 154 -7.64 -7.11 11.95
CA LEU A 154 -6.57 -8.08 12.12
C LEU A 154 -5.88 -7.92 13.49
N ASN A 155 -5.55 -6.69 13.86
CA ASN A 155 -4.88 -6.43 15.13
C ASN A 155 -5.78 -6.72 16.34
N TYR A 156 -7.05 -6.31 16.29
CA TYR A 156 -7.99 -6.48 17.41
C TYR A 156 -8.41 -7.93 17.62
N PHE A 157 -8.90 -8.62 16.57
CA PHE A 157 -9.50 -9.95 16.73
C PHE A 157 -8.51 -11.10 16.69
N TYR A 158 -7.35 -10.92 16.05
CA TYR A 158 -6.44 -12.04 15.80
C TYR A 158 -5.03 -11.86 16.37
N LEU A 159 -4.56 -10.63 16.54
CA LEU A 159 -3.27 -10.34 17.16
C LEU A 159 -3.41 -9.84 18.61
N ASN A 160 -4.63 -9.86 19.16
CA ASN A 160 -4.96 -9.49 20.54
C ASN A 160 -4.47 -8.10 20.96
N LYS A 161 -4.51 -7.12 20.04
CA LYS A 161 -4.10 -5.74 20.31
C LYS A 161 -5.33 -4.86 20.55
N ASN A 162 -5.74 -4.78 21.82
CA ASN A 162 -6.92 -4.02 22.27
C ASN A 162 -6.90 -2.53 21.88
N PHE A 163 -5.72 -1.96 21.61
CA PHE A 163 -5.60 -0.58 21.11
C PHE A 163 -6.42 -0.35 19.83
N TYR A 164 -6.54 -1.36 18.98
CA TYR A 164 -7.22 -1.31 17.68
C TYR A 164 -8.73 -1.59 17.78
N GLU A 165 -9.38 -1.20 18.88
CA GLU A 165 -10.82 -1.37 19.05
C GLU A 165 -11.60 -0.77 17.88
N ILE A 166 -12.48 -1.56 17.27
CA ILE A 166 -13.19 -1.21 16.03
C ILE A 166 -14.03 0.06 16.17
N LYS A 167 -14.60 0.34 17.36
CA LYS A 167 -15.41 1.55 17.60
C LYS A 167 -14.66 2.85 17.31
N LYS A 168 -13.33 2.87 17.42
CA LYS A 168 -12.52 4.06 17.11
C LYS A 168 -12.63 4.48 15.64
N LEU A 169 -12.90 3.53 14.74
CA LEU A 169 -13.06 3.81 13.31
C LEU A 169 -14.30 4.68 13.00
N LEU A 170 -15.28 4.75 13.91
CA LEU A 170 -16.45 5.62 13.75
C LEU A 170 -16.12 7.12 13.77
N ASN A 171 -14.93 7.50 14.25
CA ASN A 171 -14.45 8.88 14.19
C ASN A 171 -14.10 9.33 12.77
N PHE A 172 -14.03 8.38 11.83
CA PHE A 172 -13.40 8.58 10.53
C PHE A 172 -14.19 7.97 9.37
N ILE A 173 -14.84 6.83 9.60
CA ILE A 173 -15.58 6.07 8.59
C ILE A 173 -17.06 6.09 8.97
N ASP A 174 -17.93 6.35 7.98
CA ASP A 174 -19.37 6.23 8.17
C ASP A 174 -19.73 4.83 8.69
N LYS A 175 -20.66 4.79 9.65
CA LYS A 175 -21.06 3.58 10.35
C LYS A 175 -21.53 2.46 9.41
N ASN A 176 -22.33 2.79 8.40
CA ASN A 176 -22.87 1.78 7.48
C ASN A 176 -21.79 1.25 6.53
N ILE A 177 -20.89 2.14 6.08
CA ILE A 177 -19.71 1.76 5.29
C ILE A 177 -18.82 0.81 6.09
N LEU A 178 -18.49 1.18 7.34
CA LEU A 178 -17.67 0.36 8.24
C LEU A 178 -18.26 -1.03 8.44
N ILE A 179 -19.54 -1.12 8.81
CA ILE A 179 -20.22 -2.40 9.04
C ILE A 179 -20.24 -3.25 7.76
N GLY A 180 -20.62 -2.65 6.62
CA GLY A 180 -20.68 -3.35 5.33
C GLY A 180 -19.31 -3.92 4.93
N CYS A 181 -18.25 -3.14 5.09
CA CYS A 181 -16.87 -3.58 4.81
C CYS A 181 -16.42 -4.72 5.73
N ILE A 182 -16.69 -4.62 7.04
CA ILE A 182 -16.31 -5.69 7.99
C ILE A 182 -17.06 -6.98 7.67
N ILE A 183 -18.36 -6.92 7.39
CA ILE A 183 -19.14 -8.10 7.00
C ILE A 183 -18.59 -8.72 5.71
N PHE A 184 -18.23 -7.91 4.72
CA PHE A 184 -17.69 -8.40 3.46
C PHE A 184 -16.33 -9.10 3.60
N LEU A 185 -15.44 -8.56 4.45
CA LEU A 185 -14.09 -9.08 4.64
C LEU A 185 -14.04 -10.23 5.64
N PHE A 186 -14.80 -10.10 6.74
CA PHE A 186 -14.68 -10.93 7.94
C PHE A 186 -15.99 -11.60 8.36
N GLY A 187 -17.09 -11.41 7.64
CA GLY A 187 -18.41 -11.95 7.99
C GLY A 187 -18.54 -13.47 7.94
N ARG A 188 -17.43 -14.22 7.80
CA ARG A 188 -17.36 -15.66 8.03
C ARG A 188 -17.01 -16.00 9.48
N ASP A 189 -16.37 -15.09 10.21
CA ASP A 189 -16.04 -15.30 11.63
C ASP A 189 -17.21 -14.85 12.51
N THR A 190 -17.81 -15.81 13.20
CA THR A 190 -18.99 -15.56 14.03
C THR A 190 -18.69 -14.65 15.22
N ASN A 191 -17.45 -14.61 15.71
CA ASN A 191 -17.06 -13.73 16.81
C ASN A 191 -17.04 -12.26 16.35
N ILE A 192 -16.52 -12.01 15.15
CA ILE A 192 -16.54 -10.66 14.56
C ILE A 192 -17.98 -10.24 14.29
N LEU A 193 -18.79 -11.12 13.68
CA LEU A 193 -20.21 -10.82 13.46
C LEU A 193 -20.94 -10.47 14.75
N ASN A 194 -20.77 -11.28 15.80
CA ASN A 194 -21.38 -11.01 17.10
C ASN A 194 -20.91 -9.68 17.68
N TYR A 195 -19.60 -9.39 17.62
CA TYR A 195 -19.08 -8.10 18.05
C TYR A 195 -19.76 -6.95 17.32
N ILE A 196 -19.85 -7.00 15.99
CA ILE A 196 -20.47 -5.94 15.18
C ILE A 196 -21.93 -5.76 15.53
N ILE A 197 -22.67 -6.86 15.70
CA ILE A 197 -24.06 -6.81 16.10
C ILE A 197 -24.18 -6.14 17.47
N ASP A 198 -23.48 -6.65 18.48
CA ASP A 198 -23.67 -6.25 19.87
C ASP A 198 -23.13 -4.84 20.16
N ASN A 199 -22.18 -4.35 19.34
CA ASN A 199 -21.48 -3.09 19.60
C ASN A 199 -21.78 -1.97 18.60
N LEU A 200 -22.18 -2.31 17.38
CA LEU A 200 -22.41 -1.33 16.32
C LEU A 200 -23.87 -1.34 15.84
N ILE A 201 -24.63 -2.44 15.96
CA ILE A 201 -26.00 -2.53 15.46
C ILE A 201 -26.97 -2.46 16.64
N ASN A 202 -27.71 -1.36 16.77
CA ASN A 202 -28.64 -1.22 17.88
C ASN A 202 -30.01 -1.87 17.60
N GLU A 203 -30.60 -1.71 16.41
CA GLU A 203 -31.90 -2.34 16.05
C GLU A 203 -32.16 -2.50 14.53
N LYS A 204 -31.65 -1.58 13.70
CA LYS A 204 -31.80 -1.63 12.23
C LYS A 204 -30.45 -1.53 11.55
N LEU A 205 -30.25 -2.39 10.55
CA LEU A 205 -29.08 -2.35 9.68
C LEU A 205 -29.57 -2.05 8.26
N ILE A 206 -29.24 -0.86 7.76
CA ILE A 206 -29.44 -0.53 6.36
C ILE A 206 -28.10 -0.82 5.67
N LEU A 207 -28.05 -1.93 4.95
CA LEU A 207 -26.90 -2.25 4.11
C LEU A 207 -27.10 -1.55 2.77
N ASN A 208 -26.22 -0.59 2.46
CA ASN A 208 -26.14 -0.06 1.11
C ASN A 208 -25.74 -1.20 0.17
N ARG A 209 -26.51 -1.42 -0.91
CA ARG A 209 -26.14 -2.37 -1.97
C ARG A 209 -24.86 -1.87 -2.63
N TYR A 210 -23.72 -2.42 -2.24
CA TYR A 210 -22.73 -2.77 -3.25
C TYR A 210 -23.05 -4.22 -3.66
N ASP A 211 -22.32 -4.80 -4.61
CA ASP A 211 -22.43 -6.20 -5.07
C ASP A 211 -22.09 -7.25 -3.98
N PHE A 212 -22.49 -6.98 -2.74
CA PHE A 212 -22.10 -7.57 -1.46
C PHE A 212 -22.69 -8.95 -1.18
N TYR A 213 -23.54 -9.48 -2.07
CA TYR A 213 -24.18 -10.78 -1.87
C TYR A 213 -23.53 -11.95 -2.62
N ASN A 214 -22.30 -11.78 -3.08
CA ASN A 214 -21.44 -12.92 -3.40
C ASN A 214 -20.62 -13.35 -2.17
N ILE A 215 -21.24 -13.43 -0.98
CA ILE A 215 -20.69 -14.18 0.16
C ILE A 215 -21.17 -15.62 -0.05
N PRO A 216 -20.31 -16.56 -0.46
CA PRO A 216 -20.70 -17.95 -0.43
C PRO A 216 -20.77 -18.39 1.05
N LEU A 217 -21.99 -18.82 1.42
CA LEU A 217 -22.40 -19.84 2.41
C LEU A 217 -23.34 -19.32 3.51
N MET A 218 -24.53 -19.93 3.55
CA MET A 218 -25.77 -19.53 4.22
C MET A 218 -25.71 -19.26 5.74
N SER A 219 -24.64 -19.62 6.45
CA SER A 219 -24.60 -19.65 7.92
C SER A 219 -24.47 -18.28 8.58
N SER A 220 -23.72 -17.35 7.99
CA SER A 220 -23.54 -15.99 8.55
C SER A 220 -24.81 -15.14 8.45
N LEU A 221 -25.62 -15.34 7.42
CA LEU A 221 -26.92 -14.69 7.28
C LEU A 221 -27.95 -15.22 8.28
N GLU A 222 -27.91 -16.52 8.62
CA GLU A 222 -28.79 -17.09 9.65
C GLU A 222 -28.49 -16.52 11.04
N ILE A 223 -27.22 -16.29 11.39
CA ILE A 223 -26.84 -15.65 12.66
C ILE A 223 -27.38 -14.22 12.74
N ILE A 224 -27.28 -13.45 11.65
CA ILE A 224 -27.82 -12.09 11.58
C ILE A 224 -29.36 -12.09 11.67
N LYS A 225 -30.02 -13.03 10.96
CA LYS A 225 -31.49 -13.19 10.99
C LYS A 225 -32.02 -13.62 12.36
N ASN A 226 -31.32 -14.52 13.05
CA ASN A 226 -31.73 -15.04 14.36
C ASN A 226 -31.73 -13.97 15.48
N LYS A 227 -31.05 -12.84 15.29
CA LYS A 227 -31.03 -11.71 16.23
C LYS A 227 -32.11 -10.64 15.94
N ASN A 228 -33.14 -10.94 15.12
CA ASN A 228 -34.23 -10.02 14.74
C ASN A 228 -33.77 -8.69 14.12
N ILE A 229 -32.60 -8.68 13.46
CA ILE A 229 -32.12 -7.49 12.77
C ILE A 229 -32.90 -7.35 11.46
N ASP A 230 -33.68 -6.27 11.34
CA ASP A 230 -34.37 -5.89 10.11
C ASP A 230 -33.32 -5.42 9.09
N ILE A 231 -32.93 -6.32 8.19
CA ILE A 231 -32.07 -6.00 7.04
C ILE A 231 -32.99 -5.45 5.96
N LYS A 232 -33.02 -4.13 5.84
CA LYS A 232 -33.64 -3.49 4.67
C LYS A 232 -32.56 -3.31 3.61
N ASP A 233 -32.78 -3.92 2.45
CA ASP A 233 -32.10 -3.53 1.22
C ASP A 233 -32.43 -2.06 0.97
N ALA A 234 -31.43 -1.18 0.98
CA ALA A 234 -31.63 0.15 0.46
C ALA A 234 -31.88 0.04 -1.05
N GLU A 235 -33.13 0.21 -1.48
CA GLU A 235 -33.42 0.59 -2.86
C GLU A 235 -32.61 1.84 -3.17
N LEU A 236 -31.82 1.77 -4.25
CA LEU A 236 -31.08 2.86 -4.90
C LEU A 236 -31.42 4.23 -4.31
N LEU A 237 -30.67 4.62 -3.28
CA LEU A 237 -30.54 6.03 -2.93
C LEU A 237 -29.99 6.68 -4.19
N ASN A 238 -30.85 7.39 -4.91
CA ASN A 238 -30.60 8.10 -6.16
C ASN A 238 -29.15 8.58 -6.23
N GLU A 239 -28.53 8.47 -7.41
CA GLU A 239 -27.16 8.93 -7.72
C GLU A 239 -26.85 10.36 -7.23
N ASN A 240 -27.88 11.16 -6.94
CA ASN A 240 -27.79 12.51 -6.38
C ASN A 240 -27.52 12.59 -4.86
N SER A 241 -27.64 11.49 -4.11
CA SER A 241 -27.29 11.41 -2.68
C SER A 241 -25.81 11.09 -2.46
N PHE A 242 -25.11 10.62 -3.50
CA PHE A 242 -23.65 10.71 -3.63
C PHE A 242 -23.19 12.13 -4.02
N LYS A 243 -23.87 13.17 -3.50
CA LYS A 243 -23.13 14.39 -3.18
C LYS A 243 -22.14 13.97 -2.10
N ARG A 244 -20.96 13.52 -2.58
CA ARG A 244 -19.70 13.49 -1.86
C ARG A 244 -19.67 14.78 -1.05
N VAL A 245 -20.04 14.66 0.21
CA VAL A 245 -19.47 15.51 1.21
C VAL A 245 -18.02 15.06 1.22
N TYR A 246 -17.23 15.63 0.30
CA TYR A 246 -15.80 15.80 0.44
C TYR A 246 -15.62 16.69 1.69
N ASN A 247 -16.00 16.15 2.85
CA ASN A 247 -15.46 16.63 4.11
C ASN A 247 -13.98 16.31 3.97
N GLU A 248 -13.20 17.38 3.85
CA GLU A 248 -11.76 17.47 4.04
C GLU A 248 -11.16 16.10 4.33
N ARG A 249 -10.60 15.44 3.30
CA ARG A 249 -9.88 14.18 3.44
C ARG A 249 -8.86 14.40 4.55
N LYS A 250 -9.13 13.92 5.76
CA LYS A 250 -8.17 13.98 6.85
C LYS A 250 -7.04 13.05 6.43
N TYR A 251 -5.87 13.63 6.20
CA TYR A 251 -4.64 12.87 6.03
C TYR A 251 -4.50 11.96 7.25
N PHE A 252 -4.71 10.66 7.06
CA PHE A 252 -4.51 9.69 8.10
C PHE A 252 -3.02 9.42 8.24
N GLN A 253 -2.43 9.97 9.30
CA GLN A 253 -1.13 9.50 9.76
C GLN A 253 -1.35 8.13 10.41
N PHE A 254 -0.47 7.16 10.17
CA PHE A 254 -0.64 5.81 10.72
C PHE A 254 -0.73 5.84 12.24
N GLU A 255 -1.91 5.48 12.72
CA GLU A 255 -2.33 5.57 14.09
C GLU A 255 -1.88 4.31 14.87
N ASN A 256 -0.59 4.19 15.19
CA ASN A 256 -0.05 3.12 16.05
C ASN A 256 0.41 3.66 17.42
N LYS A 257 0.39 2.83 18.46
CA LYS A 257 0.77 3.18 19.84
C LYS A 257 2.18 3.81 19.96
N ASN A 258 3.11 3.46 19.07
CA ASN A 258 4.46 4.07 18.98
C ASN A 258 4.51 5.38 18.15
N LEU A 259 3.47 5.68 17.37
CA LEU A 259 3.34 6.89 16.56
C LEU A 259 2.53 7.99 17.28
N PHE A 260 1.69 7.63 18.26
CA PHE A 260 0.88 8.57 19.04
C PHE A 260 1.56 9.17 20.27
N ASP A 261 2.58 8.51 20.82
CA ASP A 261 3.32 9.02 22.00
C ASP A 261 4.60 9.77 21.62
N ILE A 262 4.79 10.10 20.33
CA ILE A 262 5.90 10.95 19.92
C ILE A 262 5.51 12.41 20.21
N ASN A 263 5.93 12.90 21.38
CA ASN A 263 5.91 14.32 21.79
C ASN A 263 6.68 15.28 20.84
N PHE A 264 7.00 14.91 19.59
CA PHE A 264 7.59 15.77 18.56
C PHE A 264 6.55 16.57 17.75
N LEU A 265 5.25 16.36 18.01
CA LEU A 265 4.18 16.94 17.20
C LEU A 265 4.14 18.47 17.23
N GLU A 266 4.52 19.16 18.30
CA GLU A 266 4.45 20.64 18.30
C GLU A 266 5.44 21.29 17.33
N GLU A 267 6.70 20.83 17.29
CA GLU A 267 7.70 21.37 16.35
C GLU A 267 7.44 20.92 14.91
N GLU A 268 7.01 19.67 14.70
CA GLU A 268 6.62 19.20 13.37
C GLU A 268 5.35 19.90 12.86
N GLU A 269 4.36 20.16 13.71
CA GLU A 269 3.13 20.89 13.35
C GLU A 269 3.43 22.35 12.99
N ILE A 270 4.29 23.03 13.73
CA ILE A 270 4.73 24.40 13.41
C ILE A 270 5.48 24.41 12.07
N LYS A 271 6.38 23.44 11.87
CA LYS A 271 7.10 23.27 10.61
C LYS A 271 6.15 22.96 9.45
N LEU A 272 5.19 22.07 9.65
CA LEU A 272 4.12 21.73 8.69
C LEU A 272 3.26 22.95 8.33
N LYS A 273 2.86 23.76 9.31
CA LYS A 273 2.10 25.00 9.08
C LYS A 273 2.90 25.99 8.22
N ASN A 274 4.18 26.17 8.51
CA ASN A 274 5.06 27.04 7.74
C ASN A 274 5.35 26.51 6.33
N ASP A 275 5.63 25.22 6.20
CA ASP A 275 5.81 24.54 4.93
C ASP A 275 4.54 24.63 4.08
N ASN A 276 3.36 24.44 4.66
CA ASN A 276 2.07 24.58 3.97
C ASN A 276 1.86 25.99 3.40
N LYS A 277 2.26 27.04 4.14
CA LYS A 277 2.20 28.42 3.61
C LYS A 277 3.11 28.60 2.41
N LYS A 278 4.35 28.10 2.48
CA LYS A 278 5.30 28.20 1.36
C LYS A 278 4.89 27.32 0.17
N ILE A 279 4.40 26.12 0.41
CA ILE A 279 3.84 25.21 -0.59
C ILE A 279 2.68 25.89 -1.32
N LYS A 280 1.77 26.55 -0.58
CA LYS A 280 0.67 27.31 -1.16
C LYS A 280 1.16 28.49 -2.01
N ASP A 281 2.23 29.18 -1.58
CA ASP A 281 2.86 30.23 -2.40
C ASP A 281 3.47 29.66 -3.69
N CYS A 282 4.17 28.51 -3.60
CA CYS A 282 4.68 27.80 -4.77
C CYS A 282 3.55 27.45 -5.74
N GLN A 283 2.45 26.86 -5.24
CA GLN A 283 1.25 26.52 -6.00
C GLN A 283 0.66 27.75 -6.69
N ASN A 284 0.51 28.86 -5.97
CA ASN A 284 -0.01 30.10 -6.54
C ASN A 284 0.88 30.65 -7.66
N ARG A 285 2.20 30.65 -7.49
CA ARG A 285 3.15 31.15 -8.51
C ARG A 285 3.06 30.34 -9.80
N VAL A 286 3.06 29.01 -9.69
CA VAL A 286 2.92 28.13 -10.86
C VAL A 286 1.53 28.25 -11.48
N ASN A 287 0.46 28.29 -10.68
CA ASN A 287 -0.90 28.50 -11.18
C ASN A 287 -1.05 29.85 -11.89
N ASN A 288 -0.43 30.91 -11.38
CA ASN A 288 -0.44 32.22 -12.02
C ASN A 288 0.28 32.17 -13.38
N PHE A 289 1.42 31.48 -13.47
CA PHE A 289 2.11 31.25 -14.73
C PHE A 289 1.22 30.47 -15.72
N ILE A 290 0.62 29.37 -15.26
CA ILE A 290 -0.31 28.56 -16.07
C ILE A 290 -1.48 29.40 -16.56
N ASN A 291 -2.13 30.15 -15.67
CA ASN A 291 -3.28 30.99 -16.02
C ASN A 291 -2.89 32.13 -16.96
N LYS A 292 -1.70 32.72 -16.81
CA LYS A 292 -1.23 33.81 -17.67
C LYS A 292 -0.96 33.33 -19.10
N HIS A 293 -0.40 32.13 -19.25
CA HIS A 293 0.15 31.66 -20.54
C HIS A 293 -0.64 30.54 -21.21
N TYR A 294 -1.49 29.82 -20.46
CA TYR A 294 -2.25 28.65 -20.96
C TYR A 294 -3.76 28.77 -20.73
N SER A 295 -4.29 29.90 -20.24
CA SER A 295 -5.75 30.06 -19.99
C SER A 295 -6.61 29.86 -21.23
N ASN A 296 -6.09 30.18 -22.42
CA ASN A 296 -6.83 30.05 -23.69
C ASN A 296 -6.78 28.63 -24.27
N VAL A 297 -6.03 27.70 -23.65
CA VAL A 297 -5.76 26.34 -24.15
C VAL A 297 -6.56 25.27 -23.37
N LEU A 298 -7.20 25.63 -22.25
CA LEU A 298 -7.87 24.70 -21.32
C LEU A 298 -9.24 24.15 -21.78
N ASN A 299 -9.77 24.58 -22.93
CA ASN A 299 -11.14 24.22 -23.34
C ASN A 299 -11.26 22.95 -24.19
N ASP A 300 -10.17 22.35 -24.67
CA ASP A 300 -10.24 21.14 -25.51
C ASP A 300 -9.66 19.93 -24.80
N TYR A 301 -10.56 19.01 -24.41
CA TYR A 301 -10.31 17.75 -23.73
C TYR A 301 -9.40 16.75 -24.51
N TYR A 302 -8.88 17.14 -25.67
CA TYR A 302 -8.13 16.31 -26.61
C TYR A 302 -6.71 16.81 -26.93
N TYR A 303 -6.19 17.81 -26.22
CA TYR A 303 -4.91 18.43 -26.56
C TYR A 303 -3.65 17.70 -26.06
N TYR A 304 -3.61 16.37 -26.23
CA TYR A 304 -2.39 15.57 -26.08
C TYR A 304 -1.50 15.60 -27.33
N ASP A 305 -1.82 16.40 -28.34
CA ASP A 305 -1.05 16.48 -29.58
C ASP A 305 -0.38 17.85 -29.77
N ARG A 306 0.91 17.90 -29.40
CA ARG A 306 2.01 18.56 -30.13
C ARG A 306 1.75 19.93 -30.76
N ASN A 307 1.20 20.91 -30.04
CA ASN A 307 1.44 22.32 -30.42
C ASN A 307 2.59 22.90 -29.61
N TYR A 308 3.78 22.71 -30.18
CA TYR A 308 4.96 23.53 -29.92
C TYR A 308 4.61 25.00 -30.16
N VAL A 309 4.24 25.74 -29.13
CA VAL A 309 4.45 27.20 -29.14
C VAL A 309 5.91 27.41 -28.77
N TYR A 310 6.80 27.16 -29.74
CA TYR A 310 8.22 27.51 -29.65
C TYR A 310 8.32 29.03 -29.75
N ASN A 311 8.12 29.70 -28.62
CA ASN A 311 8.65 31.05 -28.45
C ASN A 311 9.05 31.22 -27.00
N GLU A 312 10.13 30.53 -26.61
CA GLU A 312 10.76 30.65 -25.28
C GLU A 312 10.90 32.12 -24.87
N ASP A 313 11.13 33.03 -25.82
CA ASP A 313 11.28 34.46 -25.59
C ASP A 313 10.01 35.15 -25.05
N ILE A 314 8.80 34.62 -25.29
CA ILE A 314 7.54 35.25 -24.83
C ILE A 314 7.35 35.08 -23.32
N PHE A 315 7.79 33.96 -22.74
CA PHE A 315 7.58 33.63 -21.33
C PHE A 315 8.90 33.48 -20.54
N LYS A 316 10.05 33.78 -21.17
CA LYS A 316 11.39 33.67 -20.61
C LYS A 316 11.55 34.35 -19.26
N GLU A 317 11.04 35.58 -19.11
CA GLU A 317 11.18 36.35 -17.88
C GLU A 317 10.42 35.71 -16.72
N ASP A 318 9.14 35.37 -16.93
CA ASP A 318 8.31 34.72 -15.90
C ASP A 318 8.86 33.32 -15.55
N LEU A 319 9.35 32.57 -16.55
CA LEU A 319 9.95 31.25 -16.37
C LEU A 319 11.28 31.34 -15.59
N ASN A 320 12.10 32.34 -15.88
CA ASN A 320 13.34 32.61 -15.13
C ASN A 320 13.05 33.01 -13.68
N GLU A 321 12.00 33.81 -13.44
CA GLU A 321 11.57 34.12 -12.07
C GLU A 321 11.20 32.84 -11.31
N LEU A 322 10.42 31.95 -11.93
CA LEU A 322 10.09 30.65 -11.33
C LEU A 322 11.34 29.80 -11.07
N LEU A 323 12.25 29.70 -12.05
CA LEU A 323 13.49 28.95 -11.90
C LEU A 323 14.35 29.46 -10.75
N GLU A 324 14.53 30.77 -10.63
CA GLU A 324 15.32 31.37 -9.55
C GLU A 324 14.62 31.20 -8.20
N TYR A 325 13.29 31.31 -8.16
CA TYR A 325 12.51 31.02 -6.95
C TYR A 325 12.71 29.57 -6.48
N PHE A 326 12.58 28.58 -7.37
CA PHE A 326 12.76 27.16 -7.02
C PHE A 326 14.21 26.81 -6.71
N LYS A 327 15.18 27.46 -7.35
CA LYS A 327 16.60 27.30 -7.01
C LYS A 327 16.89 27.75 -5.57
N ASN A 328 16.28 28.86 -5.14
CA ASN A 328 16.40 29.36 -3.77
C ASN A 328 15.56 28.58 -2.75
N ASN A 329 14.59 27.78 -3.22
CA ASN A 329 13.69 26.99 -2.39
C ASN A 329 13.73 25.48 -2.77
N ILE A 330 14.92 24.92 -3.00
CA ILE A 330 15.10 23.53 -3.48
C ILE A 330 14.46 22.45 -2.59
N GLU A 331 14.18 22.75 -1.31
CA GLU A 331 13.48 21.82 -0.41
C GLU A 331 11.96 21.75 -0.68
N LEU A 332 11.44 22.62 -1.54
CA LEU A 332 10.01 22.81 -1.81
C LEU A 332 9.72 22.67 -3.30
N TYR A 333 9.05 21.58 -3.66
CA TYR A 333 8.47 21.39 -4.98
C TYR A 333 7.31 20.41 -4.88
N PRO A 334 6.11 20.90 -4.53
CA PRO A 334 4.97 20.05 -4.20
C PRO A 334 4.31 19.44 -5.43
N PHE A 335 4.87 19.66 -6.63
CA PHE A 335 4.27 19.25 -7.89
C PHE A 335 4.83 17.90 -8.36
N GLY A 336 3.92 17.04 -8.83
CA GLY A 336 4.19 15.73 -9.39
C GLY A 336 3.99 15.68 -10.90
N LYS A 337 3.29 14.64 -11.36
CA LYS A 337 3.09 14.36 -12.79
C LYS A 337 2.16 15.36 -13.47
N GLU A 338 1.35 16.09 -12.71
CA GLU A 338 0.39 17.06 -13.22
C GLU A 338 1.03 18.21 -14.00
N LEU A 339 2.30 18.55 -13.74
CA LEU A 339 2.99 19.58 -14.52
C LEU A 339 3.47 19.08 -15.90
N PHE A 340 3.43 17.77 -16.17
CA PHE A 340 3.84 17.27 -17.49
C PHE A 340 2.95 17.75 -18.62
N SER A 341 1.70 18.11 -18.30
CA SER A 341 0.78 18.74 -19.24
C SER A 341 1.27 20.11 -19.74
N TYR A 342 2.29 20.69 -19.10
CA TYR A 342 2.87 21.99 -19.45
C TYR A 342 4.37 21.81 -19.76
N TYR A 343 4.69 21.62 -21.05
CA TYR A 343 6.05 21.34 -21.53
C TYR A 343 7.12 22.26 -20.93
N ASP A 344 6.85 23.56 -20.89
CA ASP A 344 7.81 24.56 -20.40
C ASP A 344 8.08 24.45 -18.89
N LEU A 345 7.16 23.88 -18.11
CA LEU A 345 7.38 23.66 -16.68
C LEU A 345 8.27 22.44 -16.38
N HIS A 346 8.53 21.57 -17.37
CA HIS A 346 9.47 20.45 -17.20
C HIS A 346 10.88 20.95 -16.91
N ILE A 347 11.28 22.10 -17.49
CA ILE A 347 12.61 22.67 -17.30
C ILE A 347 12.91 22.98 -15.82
N ILE A 348 11.86 23.30 -15.04
CA ILE A 348 11.98 23.57 -13.61
C ILE A 348 12.34 22.28 -12.88
N MET A 349 11.65 21.17 -13.20
CA MET A 349 11.93 19.86 -12.62
C MET A 349 13.35 19.39 -12.95
N PHE A 350 13.77 19.53 -14.20
CA PHE A 350 15.14 19.24 -14.63
C PHE A 350 16.18 20.06 -13.88
N SER A 351 15.93 21.36 -13.74
CA SER A 351 16.82 22.28 -13.04
C SER A 351 16.97 21.86 -11.58
N GLN A 352 15.87 21.47 -10.91
CA GLN A 352 15.90 20.95 -9.54
C GLN A 352 16.78 19.70 -9.41
N LEU A 353 16.57 18.71 -10.28
CA LEU A 353 17.36 17.48 -10.26
C LEU A 353 18.85 17.76 -10.55
N PHE A 354 19.16 18.67 -11.48
CA PHE A 354 20.53 19.03 -11.80
C PHE A 354 21.23 19.78 -10.65
N ILE A 355 20.55 20.76 -10.04
CA ILE A 355 21.06 21.48 -8.86
C ILE A 355 21.29 20.49 -7.73
N PHE A 356 20.34 19.58 -7.48
CA PHE A 356 20.47 18.56 -6.45
C PHE A 356 21.69 17.65 -6.70
N ARG A 357 21.83 17.11 -7.91
CA ARG A 357 22.99 16.27 -8.28
C ARG A 357 24.29 17.02 -8.05
N LYS A 358 24.40 18.27 -8.52
CA LYS A 358 25.61 19.08 -8.38
C LYS A 358 25.95 19.32 -6.91
N LYS A 359 24.94 19.54 -6.07
CA LYS A 359 25.13 19.87 -4.65
C LYS A 359 25.44 18.66 -3.77
N TYR A 360 24.82 17.51 -4.04
CA TYR A 360 24.83 16.37 -3.11
C TYR A 360 25.41 15.08 -3.67
N LEU A 361 25.44 14.93 -5.00
CA LEU A 361 25.87 13.69 -5.64
C LEU A 361 27.13 13.86 -6.50
N SER A 362 27.69 15.08 -6.54
CA SER A 362 28.91 15.37 -7.28
C SER A 362 30.11 14.90 -6.50
N GLY A 363 30.84 13.93 -7.04
CA GLY A 363 32.07 13.40 -6.42
C GLY A 363 31.82 12.42 -5.27
N ILE A 364 30.62 11.85 -5.16
CA ILE A 364 30.36 10.77 -4.21
C ILE A 364 31.03 9.47 -4.67
N ASP A 365 31.53 8.69 -3.72
CA ASP A 365 32.06 7.34 -3.94
C ASP A 365 31.06 6.26 -3.45
N SER A 366 31.53 5.02 -3.31
CA SER A 366 30.69 3.92 -2.83
C SER A 366 30.21 4.07 -1.40
N SER A 367 30.85 4.89 -0.55
CA SER A 367 30.44 5.08 0.85
C SER A 367 29.04 5.69 0.96
N PHE A 368 28.61 6.45 -0.05
CA PHE A 368 27.23 6.95 -0.13
C PHE A 368 26.21 5.81 -0.19
N LEU A 369 26.53 4.71 -0.88
CA LEU A 369 25.63 3.55 -0.98
C LEU A 369 25.71 2.65 0.25
N GLU A 370 26.79 2.70 1.02
CA GLU A 370 26.93 1.98 2.29
C GLU A 370 26.01 2.56 3.36
N ASP A 371 25.86 3.89 3.41
CA ASP A 371 25.05 4.60 4.40
C ASP A 371 23.60 4.83 3.93
N SER A 372 22.79 3.76 3.97
CA SER A 372 21.37 3.84 3.62
C SER A 372 20.57 4.80 4.50
N ASP A 373 20.98 4.98 5.76
CA ASP A 373 20.31 5.85 6.73
C ASP A 373 20.48 7.31 6.36
N HIS A 374 21.69 7.71 5.94
CA HIS A 374 21.93 9.06 5.42
C HIS A 374 21.04 9.38 4.22
N ILE A 375 20.89 8.44 3.27
CA ILE A 375 20.02 8.64 2.10
C ILE A 375 18.56 8.84 2.53
N ILE A 376 18.07 8.04 3.49
CA ILE A 376 16.71 8.18 4.02
C ILE A 376 16.51 9.49 4.77
N GLN A 377 17.49 9.94 5.54
CA GLN A 377 17.44 11.23 6.23
C GLN A 377 17.38 12.39 5.21
N LEU A 378 18.16 12.31 4.12
CA LEU A 378 18.04 13.24 3.01
C LEU A 378 16.64 13.17 2.38
N ALA A 379 16.10 11.98 2.11
CA ALA A 379 14.77 11.84 1.52
C ALA A 379 13.69 12.48 2.39
N ASN A 380 13.76 12.29 3.71
CA ASN A 380 12.88 12.95 4.68
C ASN A 380 13.03 14.47 4.67
N LYS A 381 14.27 14.98 4.58
CA LYS A 381 14.54 16.42 4.47
C LYS A 381 13.86 17.02 3.23
N TYR A 382 13.85 16.30 2.11
CA TYR A 382 13.26 16.73 0.84
C TYR A 382 11.84 16.20 0.61
N ARG A 383 11.11 15.77 1.64
CA ARG A 383 9.78 15.17 1.48
C ARG A 383 8.77 16.04 0.74
N ASN A 384 8.89 17.37 0.85
CA ASN A 384 8.03 18.37 0.20
C ASN A 384 8.50 18.73 -1.23
N ASN A 385 9.63 18.17 -1.68
CA ASN A 385 10.07 18.24 -3.06
C ASN A 385 9.88 16.86 -3.69
N TYR A 386 8.75 16.67 -4.36
CA TYR A 386 8.35 15.38 -4.92
C TYR A 386 9.43 14.78 -5.84
N VAL A 387 10.03 15.63 -6.68
CA VAL A 387 11.02 15.22 -7.70
C VAL A 387 12.32 14.74 -7.05
N ILE A 388 12.85 15.50 -6.09
CA ILE A 388 14.07 15.12 -5.35
C ILE A 388 13.80 13.92 -4.45
N SER A 389 12.65 13.88 -3.78
CA SER A 389 12.22 12.75 -2.97
C SER A 389 12.20 11.45 -3.78
N LEU A 390 11.61 11.45 -4.99
CA LEU A 390 11.64 10.31 -5.89
C LEU A 390 13.06 9.88 -6.27
N LEU A 391 13.94 10.82 -6.63
CA LEU A 391 15.32 10.52 -6.95
C LEU A 391 16.04 9.85 -5.76
N LEU A 392 15.82 10.35 -4.54
CA LEU A 392 16.40 9.80 -3.32
C LEU A 392 15.83 8.43 -2.97
N LYS A 393 14.54 8.18 -3.20
CA LYS A 393 13.94 6.84 -3.09
C LYS A 393 14.63 5.84 -4.01
N VAL A 394 14.95 6.23 -5.24
CA VAL A 394 15.70 5.38 -6.19
C VAL A 394 17.13 5.14 -5.69
N CYS A 395 17.82 6.18 -5.20
CA CYS A 395 19.15 6.03 -4.61
C CYS A 395 19.14 5.07 -3.40
N TYR A 396 18.15 5.19 -2.54
CA TYR A 396 17.99 4.32 -1.38
C TYR A 396 17.75 2.86 -1.80
N ILE A 397 16.87 2.61 -2.78
CA ILE A 397 16.67 1.26 -3.33
C ILE A 397 17.99 0.68 -3.87
N ILE A 398 18.81 1.49 -4.54
CA ILE A 398 20.15 1.06 -5.02
C ILE A 398 21.07 0.74 -3.84
N SER A 399 21.09 1.56 -2.79
CA SER A 399 21.84 1.30 -1.56
C SER A 399 21.40 -0.02 -0.90
N LEU A 400 20.11 -0.33 -0.86
CA LEU A 400 19.62 -1.63 -0.36
C LEU A 400 20.14 -2.81 -1.19
N ILE A 401 20.21 -2.66 -2.51
CA ILE A 401 20.78 -3.69 -3.40
C ILE A 401 22.28 -3.85 -3.13
N TYR A 402 23.00 -2.72 -3.00
CA TYR A 402 24.43 -2.69 -2.69
C TYR A 402 24.72 -3.43 -1.37
N ASN A 403 23.94 -3.16 -0.34
CA ASN A 403 24.04 -3.76 1.00
C ASN A 403 23.43 -5.17 1.10
N ASN A 404 23.07 -5.80 -0.03
CA ASN A 404 22.47 -7.14 -0.10
C ASN A 404 21.26 -7.35 0.83
N ARG A 405 20.42 -6.31 0.98
CA ARG A 405 19.16 -6.44 1.72
C ARG A 405 18.25 -7.47 1.04
N SER A 406 17.35 -8.09 1.80
CA SER A 406 16.35 -9.04 1.27
C SER A 406 15.65 -8.49 0.01
N ILE A 407 15.63 -9.33 -1.03
CA ILE A 407 14.99 -9.01 -2.31
C ILE A 407 13.51 -8.62 -2.14
N HIS A 408 12.83 -9.21 -1.16
CA HIS A 408 11.42 -8.95 -0.88
C HIS A 408 11.19 -7.55 -0.31
N VAL A 409 12.11 -7.08 0.54
CA VAL A 409 12.09 -5.70 1.06
C VAL A 409 12.39 -4.70 -0.05
N ILE A 410 13.37 -4.98 -0.90
CA ILE A 410 13.71 -4.12 -2.04
C ILE A 410 12.50 -4.00 -2.99
N ARG A 411 11.84 -5.13 -3.31
CA ARG A 411 10.64 -5.14 -4.16
C ARG A 411 9.47 -4.41 -3.52
N LEU A 412 9.32 -4.45 -2.21
CA LEU A 412 8.31 -3.66 -1.50
C LEU A 412 8.56 -2.17 -1.72
N PHE A 413 9.76 -1.66 -1.44
CA PHE A 413 10.07 -0.24 -1.63
C PHE A 413 9.90 0.21 -3.09
N ILE A 414 10.25 -0.64 -4.05
CA ILE A 414 9.99 -0.37 -5.47
C ILE A 414 8.51 -0.09 -5.73
N ARG A 415 7.58 -0.87 -5.16
CA ARG A 415 6.12 -0.64 -5.32
C ARG A 415 5.68 0.72 -4.79
N TYR A 416 6.37 1.27 -3.80
CA TYR A 416 6.07 2.54 -3.15
C TYR A 416 6.75 3.76 -3.80
N THR A 417 7.44 3.58 -4.92
CA THR A 417 7.98 4.70 -5.70
C THR A 417 6.97 5.32 -6.66
N ASN A 418 5.90 4.60 -7.04
CA ASN A 418 5.02 4.94 -8.16
C ASN A 418 5.75 5.13 -9.52
N LEU A 419 6.97 4.60 -9.63
CA LEU A 419 7.78 4.58 -10.84
C LEU A 419 7.69 3.20 -11.50
N SER A 420 7.87 3.18 -12.82
CA SER A 420 7.94 1.98 -13.64
C SER A 420 9.31 1.30 -13.50
N ILE A 421 9.57 0.71 -12.33
CA ILE A 421 10.84 0.05 -12.01
C ILE A 421 10.69 -1.48 -12.08
N ILE A 422 11.68 -2.15 -12.67
CA ILE A 422 11.84 -3.61 -12.58
C ILE A 422 13.17 -3.94 -11.91
N LEU A 423 13.13 -4.87 -10.97
CA LEU A 423 14.34 -5.48 -10.40
C LEU A 423 14.74 -6.71 -11.22
N LYS A 424 15.90 -6.65 -11.89
CA LYS A 424 16.51 -7.77 -12.62
C LYS A 424 17.85 -8.13 -12.01
N LYS A 425 17.93 -9.28 -11.33
CA LYS A 425 19.12 -9.69 -10.55
C LYS A 425 19.48 -8.56 -9.55
N LYS A 426 20.70 -8.01 -9.64
CA LYS A 426 21.18 -6.87 -8.84
C LYS A 426 21.01 -5.50 -9.53
N HIS A 427 20.14 -5.37 -10.52
CA HIS A 427 19.94 -4.09 -11.21
C HIS A 427 18.47 -3.67 -11.14
N ILE A 428 18.24 -2.37 -10.90
CA ILE A 428 16.97 -1.75 -11.20
C ILE A 428 16.95 -1.25 -12.64
N VAL A 429 15.83 -1.46 -13.30
CA VAL A 429 15.56 -1.03 -14.67
C VAL A 429 14.42 -0.03 -14.61
N LEU A 430 14.72 1.23 -14.89
CA LEU A 430 13.73 2.28 -15.07
C LEU A 430 13.18 2.17 -16.49
N LYS A 431 11.88 1.88 -16.60
CA LYS A 431 11.15 1.86 -17.86
C LYS A 431 10.60 3.25 -18.16
N TYR A 432 10.78 3.69 -19.39
CA TYR A 432 10.19 4.93 -19.89
C TYR A 432 9.61 4.69 -21.29
N SER A 433 8.65 5.52 -21.65
CA SER A 433 7.99 5.56 -22.95
C SER A 433 8.47 6.76 -23.75
N CYS A 434 8.71 7.91 -23.12
CA CYS A 434 9.21 9.09 -23.79
C CYS A 434 10.26 9.83 -22.96
N ASP A 435 10.98 10.74 -23.61
CA ASP A 435 12.02 11.54 -22.97
C ASP A 435 11.48 12.53 -21.94
N THR A 436 10.16 12.63 -21.75
CA THR A 436 9.51 13.45 -20.71
C THR A 436 9.13 12.63 -19.47
N ASP A 437 9.37 11.32 -19.43
CA ASP A 437 9.04 10.51 -18.26
C ASP A 437 10.01 10.76 -17.09
N PHE A 438 9.49 10.74 -15.86
CA PHE A 438 10.30 10.83 -14.63
C PHE A 438 11.43 9.81 -14.61
N GLU A 439 11.11 8.59 -15.01
CA GLU A 439 12.04 7.46 -15.08
C GLU A 439 13.23 7.76 -15.99
N TYR A 440 12.99 8.43 -17.13
CA TYR A 440 14.06 8.86 -18.04
C TYR A 440 14.95 9.92 -17.40
N HIS A 441 14.36 10.97 -16.81
CA HIS A 441 15.11 12.06 -16.19
C HIS A 441 15.93 11.62 -14.98
N ILE A 442 15.30 10.89 -14.06
CA ILE A 442 15.97 10.32 -12.88
C ILE A 442 17.08 9.40 -13.35
N GLY A 443 16.80 8.50 -14.30
CA GLY A 443 17.78 7.59 -14.83
C GLY A 443 18.98 8.29 -15.48
N ASN A 444 18.75 9.31 -16.30
CA ASN A 444 19.80 10.07 -16.98
C ASN A 444 20.71 10.85 -16.02
N ILE A 445 20.18 11.25 -14.87
CA ILE A 445 20.95 11.95 -13.85
C ILE A 445 21.75 10.96 -13.03
N LEU A 446 21.14 9.85 -12.63
CA LEU A 446 21.74 8.83 -11.77
C LEU A 446 22.78 7.96 -12.49
N THR A 447 22.58 7.66 -13.77
CA THR A 447 23.55 6.91 -14.60
C THR A 447 24.88 7.66 -14.81
N LYS A 448 24.93 8.97 -14.53
CA LYS A 448 26.15 9.77 -14.58
C LYS A 448 26.93 9.78 -13.26
N ILE A 449 26.53 8.95 -12.30
CA ILE A 449 27.18 8.81 -11.00
C ILE A 449 27.76 7.39 -10.92
N ASP A 450 29.09 7.28 -10.91
CA ASP A 450 29.79 6.00 -11.09
C ASP A 450 29.34 4.87 -10.15
N PRO A 451 29.24 5.05 -8.82
CA PRO A 451 28.79 3.96 -7.93
C PRO A 451 27.33 3.54 -8.20
N ILE A 452 26.48 4.47 -8.61
CA ILE A 452 25.05 4.25 -8.86
C ILE A 452 24.82 3.58 -10.21
N ARG A 453 25.57 3.97 -11.25
CA ARG A 453 25.47 3.45 -12.62
C ARG A 453 25.56 1.93 -12.68
N ASN A 454 26.35 1.32 -11.80
CA ASN A 454 26.54 -0.14 -11.77
C ASN A 454 25.27 -0.92 -11.41
N TYR A 455 24.26 -0.27 -10.83
CA TYR A 455 23.02 -0.90 -10.37
C TYR A 455 21.78 -0.43 -11.13
N LEU A 456 21.94 0.51 -12.08
CA LEU A 456 20.84 1.18 -12.74
C LEU A 456 20.91 1.02 -14.26
N LYS A 457 19.77 0.70 -14.87
CA LYS A 457 19.60 0.67 -16.33
C LYS A 457 18.35 1.45 -16.73
N LEU A 458 18.41 2.03 -17.92
CA LEU A 458 17.29 2.65 -18.59
C LEU A 458 16.78 1.71 -19.68
N LEU A 459 15.46 1.58 -19.83
CA LEU A 459 14.84 0.78 -20.88
C LEU A 459 13.70 1.56 -21.53
N ASP A 460 13.89 1.90 -22.81
CA ASP A 460 12.84 2.43 -23.66
C ASP A 460 11.82 1.33 -23.96
N THR A 461 10.54 1.61 -23.71
CA THR A 461 9.42 0.69 -23.91
C THR A 461 8.73 0.84 -25.26
N HIS A 462 9.06 1.88 -26.05
CA HIS A 462 8.63 2.01 -27.44
C HIS A 462 9.55 1.25 -28.42
N GLY A 463 10.63 0.63 -27.92
CA GLY A 463 11.57 -0.17 -28.71
C GLY A 463 11.16 -1.63 -28.94
N TYR A 464 10.18 -1.88 -29.80
CA TYR A 464 10.45 -2.80 -30.91
C TYR A 464 11.19 -1.97 -31.96
N SER A 465 12.46 -2.30 -32.22
CA SER A 465 13.50 -1.58 -33.01
C SER A 465 14.09 -0.35 -32.29
N ILE A 466 15.39 -0.18 -32.04
CA ILE A 466 16.59 -0.40 -32.87
C ILE A 466 17.80 -0.80 -31.99
N ILE A 467 18.59 -1.75 -32.48
CA ILE A 467 19.93 -2.13 -32.00
C ILE A 467 20.88 -0.92 -32.06
N ARG A 468 21.68 -0.68 -31.01
CA ARG A 468 23.11 -0.35 -31.15
C ARG A 468 23.88 -0.72 -29.89
N ILE A 469 24.56 -1.85 -30.00
CA ILE A 469 25.71 -2.25 -29.21
C ILE A 469 26.81 -1.22 -29.49
N PHE A 470 27.44 -0.70 -28.44
CA PHE A 470 28.83 -0.25 -28.49
C PHE A 470 29.64 -1.12 -27.53
#